data_AF-A0A662EXR0-F1
#
_entry.id   AF-A0A662EXR0-F1
#
_cell.length_a   1.000
_cell.length_b   1.000
_cell.length_c   1.000
_cell.angle_alpha   90.00
_cell.angle_beta   90.00
_cell.angle_gamma   90.00
#
_symmetry.space_group_name_H-M   'P 1'
#
loop_
_entity.id
_entity.type
_entity.pdbx_description
1 polymer ?
#
loop_
_entity_poly.entity_id
_entity_poly.type
_entity_poly.pdbx_seq_one_letter_code
_entity_poly.pdbx_strand_id
1 'polypeptide(L)'
;MDVLRAFRAPAPVCELPSAPVHPLALRPEGDRPQPRKDRDAERGMVVTVGRVRPCSILDLRMVVLVHNTLRGAAGGAVLNGELLIAKGFVS
;
A
#
# COMPACT_ATOMS: atom_id res chain seq x y z
N MET A 1 -3.17 -7.85 13.81
CA MET A 1 -3.83 -6.92 12.85
C MET A 1 -3.32 -5.50 13.01
N ASP A 2 -3.03 -5.07 14.24
CA ASP A 2 -2.71 -3.67 14.55
C ASP A 2 -1.44 -3.18 13.87
N VAL A 3 -0.42 -4.03 13.74
CA VAL A 3 0.82 -3.70 13.00
C VAL A 3 0.54 -3.29 11.56
N LEU A 4 -0.35 -4.02 10.86
CA LEU A 4 -0.70 -3.68 9.46
C LEU A 4 -1.44 -2.35 9.37
N ARG A 5 -2.34 -2.06 10.32
CA ARG A 5 -3.11 -0.80 10.36
C ARG A 5 -2.24 0.39 10.79
N ALA A 6 -1.27 0.15 11.66
CA ALA A 6 -0.35 1.14 12.19
C ALA A 6 0.81 1.45 11.24
N PHE A 7 1.07 0.62 10.23
CA PHE A 7 2.16 0.83 9.30
C PHE A 7 2.08 2.21 8.64
N ARG A 8 3.21 2.92 8.68
CA ARG A 8 3.44 4.17 7.97
C ARG A 8 4.75 4.04 7.22
N ALA A 9 4.85 4.72 6.09
CA ALA A 9 6.13 4.88 5.44
C ALA A 9 7.06 5.71 6.35
N PRO A 10 8.37 5.44 6.39
CA PRO A 10 9.30 6.27 7.13
C PRO A 10 9.50 7.63 6.46
N ALA A 11 9.98 8.63 7.21
CA ALA A 11 10.42 9.89 6.61
C ALA A 11 11.64 9.66 5.68
N PRO A 12 11.78 10.42 4.58
CA PRO A 12 10.86 11.48 4.13
C PRO A 12 9.66 10.96 3.34
N VAL A 13 9.55 9.65 3.09
CA VAL A 13 8.54 9.07 2.18
C VAL A 13 7.12 9.43 2.59
N CYS A 14 6.79 9.40 3.88
CA CYS A 14 5.45 9.78 4.37
C CYS A 14 5.08 11.25 4.14
N GLU A 15 6.04 12.11 3.84
CA GLU A 15 5.85 13.54 3.59
C GLU A 15 5.82 13.87 2.09
N LEU A 16 6.06 12.87 1.23
CA LEU A 16 6.11 13.08 -0.21
C LEU A 16 4.69 13.27 -0.80
N PRO A 17 4.52 14.14 -1.81
CA PRO A 17 3.21 14.48 -2.36
C PRO A 17 2.39 13.28 -2.84
N SER A 18 3.04 12.27 -3.44
CA SER A 18 2.37 11.09 -3.98
C SER A 18 2.24 9.95 -2.96
N ALA A 19 2.75 10.12 -1.74
CA ALA A 19 2.70 9.07 -0.74
C ALA A 19 1.30 8.93 -0.13
N PRO A 20 0.76 7.70 -0.01
CA PRO A 20 -0.47 7.48 0.75
C PRO A 20 -0.21 7.66 2.24
N VAL A 21 -1.18 8.26 2.94
CA VAL A 21 -1.13 8.44 4.41
C VAL A 21 -1.11 7.07 5.11
N HIS A 22 -1.89 6.12 4.58
CA HIS A 22 -1.95 4.75 5.06
C HIS A 22 -1.58 3.77 3.95
N PRO A 23 -0.28 3.43 3.76
CA PRO A 23 0.13 2.57 2.65
C PRO A 23 -0.58 1.20 2.59
N LEU A 24 -1.09 0.73 3.74
CA LEU A 24 -1.87 -0.50 3.87
C LEU A 24 -3.30 -0.17 4.31
N ALA A 25 -4.29 -0.57 3.50
CA ALA A 25 -5.71 -0.49 3.82
C ALA A 25 -6.22 -1.87 4.28
N LEU A 26 -6.48 -2.04 5.58
CA LEU A 26 -6.98 -3.31 6.11
C LEU A 26 -8.51 -3.40 6.01
N ARG A 27 -9.01 -4.45 5.34
CA ARG A 27 -10.43 -4.77 5.18
C ARG A 27 -10.84 -5.95 6.06
N PRO A 28 -11.67 -5.73 7.11
CA PRO A 28 -12.10 -6.80 8.00
C PRO A 28 -13.17 -7.70 7.37
N GLU A 29 -13.82 -7.27 6.29
CA GLU A 29 -14.90 -8.04 5.66
C GLU A 29 -14.37 -9.33 5.02
N GLY A 30 -15.09 -10.43 5.22
CA GLY A 30 -14.65 -11.75 4.76
C GLY A 30 -14.53 -11.90 3.23
N ASP A 31 -15.22 -11.06 2.46
CA ASP A 31 -15.23 -11.09 1.00
C ASP A 31 -14.24 -10.09 0.36
N ARG A 32 -13.53 -9.27 1.14
CA ARG A 32 -12.58 -8.27 0.67
C ARG A 32 -11.12 -8.75 0.78
N PRO A 33 -10.19 -8.26 -0.06
CA PRO A 33 -10.39 -7.29 -1.14
C PRO A 33 -11.04 -7.87 -2.41
N GLN A 34 -11.61 -7.00 -3.24
CA GLN A 34 -12.17 -7.27 -4.57
C GLN A 34 -11.60 -6.27 -5.58
N PRO A 35 -10.99 -6.72 -6.69
CA PRO A 35 -10.33 -5.84 -7.66
C PRO A 35 -11.19 -4.63 -8.09
N ARG A 36 -12.46 -4.87 -8.44
CA ARG A 36 -13.37 -3.80 -8.89
C ARG A 36 -13.72 -2.78 -7.80
N LYS A 37 -13.73 -3.18 -6.53
CA LYS A 37 -14.19 -2.32 -5.42
C LYS A 37 -13.05 -1.65 -4.66
N ASP A 38 -11.84 -2.18 -4.75
CA ASP A 38 -10.71 -1.78 -3.90
C ASP A 38 -9.51 -1.22 -4.68
N ARG A 39 -9.39 -1.46 -6.01
CA ARG A 39 -8.18 -1.04 -6.74
C ARG A 39 -7.92 0.47 -6.69
N ASP A 40 -8.98 1.28 -6.63
CA ASP A 40 -8.90 2.74 -6.68
C ASP A 40 -8.84 3.38 -5.28
N ALA A 41 -8.74 2.56 -4.20
CA ALA A 41 -8.57 3.05 -2.84
C ALA A 41 -7.35 3.99 -2.76
N GLU A 42 -7.50 5.11 -2.03
CA GLU A 42 -6.51 6.19 -1.94
C GLU A 42 -5.82 6.50 -3.29
N ARG A 43 -6.64 6.73 -4.33
CA ARG A 43 -6.17 7.05 -5.69
C ARG A 43 -5.25 5.97 -6.29
N GLY A 44 -5.45 4.71 -5.90
CA GLY A 44 -4.70 3.55 -6.38
C GLY A 44 -3.28 3.44 -5.86
N MET A 45 -2.91 4.21 -4.83
CA MET A 45 -1.56 4.21 -4.24
C MET A 45 -1.40 3.31 -3.02
N VAL A 46 -2.50 2.77 -2.48
CA VAL A 46 -2.47 1.85 -1.33
C VAL A 46 -2.56 0.39 -1.75
N VAL A 47 -2.07 -0.45 -0.85
CA VAL A 47 -2.23 -1.90 -0.91
C VAL A 47 -3.38 -2.28 0.02
N THR A 48 -4.42 -2.91 -0.53
CA THR A 48 -5.55 -3.38 0.28
C THR A 48 -5.30 -4.80 0.76
N VAL A 49 -5.38 -5.02 2.06
CA VAL A 49 -5.14 -6.30 2.72
C VAL A 49 -6.44 -6.80 3.36
N GLY A 50 -6.78 -8.06 3.18
CA GLY A 50 -7.97 -8.66 3.77
C GLY A 50 -7.83 -10.16 4.01
N ARG A 51 -8.86 -10.75 4.62
CA ARG A 51 -8.94 -12.18 4.98
C ARG A 51 -7.71 -12.68 5.75
N VAL A 52 -7.14 -11.81 6.59
CA VAL A 52 -5.95 -12.12 7.39
C VAL A 52 -6.35 -13.11 8.50
N ARG A 53 -5.72 -14.28 8.53
CA ARG A 53 -6.06 -15.38 9.45
C ARG A 53 -4.87 -16.33 9.67
N PRO A 54 -4.84 -17.10 10.76
CA PRO A 54 -3.84 -18.15 10.95
C PRO A 54 -3.85 -19.15 9.79
N CYS A 55 -2.69 -19.68 9.45
CA CYS A 55 -2.54 -20.79 8.51
C CYS A 55 -2.06 -22.03 9.28
N SER A 56 -2.36 -23.23 8.79
CA SER A 56 -1.90 -24.47 9.43
C SER A 56 -0.53 -24.94 8.93
N ILE A 57 -0.05 -24.39 7.81
CA ILE A 57 1.23 -24.75 7.18
C ILE A 57 2.33 -23.74 7.53
N LEU A 58 1.97 -22.46 7.53
CA LEU A 58 2.80 -21.31 7.92
C LEU A 58 2.05 -20.54 9.02
N ASP A 59 2.53 -19.38 9.43
CA ASP A 59 1.88 -18.63 10.53
C ASP A 59 0.61 -17.89 10.09
N LEU A 60 0.62 -17.31 8.88
CA LEU A 60 -0.38 -16.33 8.46
C LEU A 60 -0.78 -16.52 7.00
N ARG A 61 -2.08 -16.37 6.72
CA ARG A 61 -2.64 -16.29 5.37
C ARG A 61 -3.41 -14.98 5.22
N MET A 62 -3.22 -14.30 4.09
CA MET A 62 -3.94 -13.08 3.75
C MET A 62 -4.14 -12.98 2.25
N VAL A 63 -5.03 -12.07 1.83
CA VAL A 63 -5.20 -11.67 0.44
C VAL A 63 -4.80 -10.21 0.30
N VAL A 64 -4.02 -9.91 -0.73
CA VAL A 64 -3.48 -8.58 -0.99
C VAL A 64 -3.87 -8.15 -2.40
N LEU A 65 -4.35 -6.91 -2.54
CA LEU A 65 -4.66 -6.28 -3.82
C LEU A 65 -3.86 -4.99 -3.96
N VAL A 66 -3.26 -4.81 -5.14
CA VAL A 66 -2.53 -3.60 -5.53
C VAL A 66 -2.98 -3.16 -6.93
N HIS A 67 -3.03 -1.85 -7.17
CA HIS A 67 -3.25 -1.32 -8.50
C HIS A 67 -1.97 -1.43 -9.33
N ASN A 68 -1.98 -2.25 -10.37
CA ASN A 68 -0.78 -2.55 -11.17
C ASN A 68 -0.26 -1.33 -11.95
N THR A 69 -1.11 -0.51 -12.55
CA THR A 69 -0.66 0.65 -13.35
C THR A 69 -0.34 1.90 -12.52
N LEU A 70 -0.98 2.07 -11.35
CA LEU A 70 -0.72 3.19 -10.44
C LEU A 70 0.38 2.82 -9.45
N ARG A 71 0.03 2.18 -8.32
CA ARG A 71 1.02 1.78 -7.32
C ARG A 71 2.14 0.89 -7.89
N GLY A 72 1.81 -0.02 -8.80
CA GLY A 72 2.77 -0.96 -9.39
C GLY A 72 3.62 -0.39 -10.53
N ALA A 73 3.29 0.79 -11.06
CA ALA A 73 4.03 1.38 -12.17
C ALA A 73 4.14 2.91 -12.04
N ALA A 74 3.20 3.68 -12.62
CA ALA A 74 3.36 5.13 -12.78
C ALA A 74 3.46 5.86 -11.43
N GLY A 75 2.56 5.58 -10.50
CA GLY A 75 2.57 6.21 -9.17
C GLY A 75 3.78 5.80 -8.34
N GLY A 76 4.24 4.54 -8.47
CA GLY A 76 5.49 4.09 -7.85
C GLY A 76 6.72 4.80 -8.42
N ALA A 77 6.77 5.01 -9.74
CA ALA A 77 7.86 5.74 -10.40
C ALA A 77 7.90 7.21 -9.99
N VAL A 78 6.75 7.89 -9.91
CA VAL A 78 6.66 9.28 -9.42
C VAL A 78 7.13 9.37 -7.97
N LEU A 79 6.63 8.49 -7.09
CA LEU A 79 7.04 8.48 -5.68
C LEU A 79 8.56 8.23 -5.50
N ASN A 80 9.15 7.38 -6.35
CA ASN A 80 10.60 7.20 -6.38
C ASN A 80 11.32 8.47 -6.85
N GLY A 81 10.80 9.17 -7.86
CA GLY A 81 11.34 10.46 -8.32
C GLY A 81 11.30 11.52 -7.21
N GLU A 82 10.16 11.68 -6.54
CA GLU A 82 10.00 12.56 -5.38
C GLU A 82 11.02 12.23 -4.28
N LEU A 83 11.25 10.94 -4.00
CA LEU A 83 12.23 10.49 -3.02
C LEU A 83 13.67 10.83 -3.43
N LEU A 84 14.01 10.70 -4.72
CA LEU A 84 15.33 11.04 -5.24
C LEU A 84 15.61 12.54 -5.09
N ILE A 85 14.63 13.39 -5.40
CA ILE A 85 14.72 14.84 -5.20
C ILE A 85 14.86 15.16 -3.71
N ALA A 86 14.00 14.59 -2.86
CA ALA A 86 14.04 14.83 -1.41
C ALA A 86 15.37 14.40 -0.75
N LYS A 87 16.06 13.41 -1.34
CA LYS A 87 17.39 12.96 -0.89
C LYS A 87 18.56 13.67 -1.59
N GLY A 88 18.30 14.58 -2.52
CA GLY A 88 19.33 15.33 -3.23
C GLY A 88 20.11 14.52 -4.27
N PHE A 89 19.57 13.40 -4.76
CA PHE A 89 20.21 12.62 -5.83
C PHE A 89 19.98 13.22 -7.23
N VAL A 90 18.89 13.96 -7.41
CA VAL A 90 18.48 14.60 -8.67
C VAL A 90 17.84 15.96 -8.32
N SER A 91 17.99 16.95 -9.22
CA SER A 91 17.44 18.32 -9.08
C SER A 91 16.34 18.60 -10.08
#